data_AF-A0A2W1JES7-F1
#
_entry.id   AF-A0A2W1JES7-F1
#
_cell.length_a   1.000
_cell.length_b   1.000
_cell.length_c   1.000
_cell.angle_alpha   90.00
_cell.angle_beta   90.00
_cell.angle_gamma   90.00
#
_symmetry.space_group_name_H-M   'P 1'
#
loop_
_entity.id
_entity.type
_entity.pdbx_description
1 polymer ?
#
loop_
_entity_poly.entity_id
_entity_poly.type
_entity_poly.pdbx_seq_one_letter_code
_entity_poly.pdbx_strand_id
1 'polypeptide(L)'
;MNHISQIIQNTVLVILAFLVLSILLRKGKSYETSPQEDDYDQAWWVTVTTQQPNYEYLFGPFKDKKEAEENLSGYIKDLADEGAIQIEAEVCWCKPQAITRDLRQISA
;
A
#
# COMPACT_ATOMS: atom_id res chain seq x y z
N MET A 1 -31.27 29.14 13.17
CA MET A 1 -29.91 29.73 13.21
C MET A 1 -28.79 28.73 13.54
N ASN A 2 -29.03 27.41 13.56
CA ASN A 2 -28.04 26.43 14.04
C ASN A 2 -27.38 25.58 12.93
N HIS A 3 -27.98 25.48 11.75
CA HIS A 3 -27.42 24.67 10.64
C HIS A 3 -26.17 25.31 10.01
N ILE A 4 -26.18 26.63 9.80
CA ILE A 4 -25.03 27.34 9.22
C ILE A 4 -23.85 27.31 10.20
N SER A 5 -24.11 27.46 11.50
CA SER A 5 -23.08 27.35 12.53
C SER A 5 -22.45 25.96 12.57
N GLN A 6 -23.24 24.89 12.45
CA GLN A 6 -22.72 23.52 12.46
C GLN A 6 -21.85 23.23 11.22
N ILE A 7 -22.26 23.72 10.05
CA ILE A 7 -21.49 23.57 8.81
C ILE A 7 -20.15 24.30 8.94
N ILE A 8 -20.16 25.54 9.44
CA ILE A 8 -18.93 26.32 9.65
C ILE A 8 -17.98 25.60 10.61
N GLN A 9 -18.49 25.06 11.73
CA GLN A 9 -17.68 24.31 12.69
C GLN A 9 -17.06 23.05 12.07
N ASN A 10 -17.83 22.28 11.29
CA ASN A 10 -17.33 21.09 10.60
C ASN A 10 -16.28 21.46 9.53
N THR A 11 -16.49 22.53 8.77
CA THR A 11 -15.52 22.99 7.76
C THR A 11 -14.21 23.42 8.40
N VAL A 12 -14.25 24.15 9.51
CA VAL A 12 -13.04 24.56 10.25
C VAL A 12 -12.29 23.35 10.81
N LEU A 13 -13.01 22.35 11.33
CA LEU A 13 -12.40 21.11 11.85
C LEU A 13 -11.68 20.32 10.75
N VAL A 14 -12.28 20.23 9.55
CA VAL A 14 -11.69 19.54 8.40
C VAL A 14 -10.43 20.26 7.91
N ILE A 15 -10.45 21.59 7.80
CA ILE A 15 -9.28 22.38 7.39
C ILE A 15 -8.13 22.23 8.40
N LEU A 16 -8.43 22.27 9.70
CA LEU A 16 -7.42 22.05 10.74
C LEU A 16 -6.84 20.63 10.67
N ALA A 17 -7.66 19.61 10.43
CA ALA A 17 -7.18 18.23 10.25
C ALA A 17 -6.24 18.09 9.04
N PHE A 18 -6.57 18.72 7.90
CA PHE A 18 -5.69 18.72 6.73
C PHE A 18 -4.39 19.50 6.97
N LEU A 19 -4.44 20.63 7.68
CA LEU A 19 -3.24 21.40 8.02
C LEU A 19 -2.35 20.63 8.99
N VAL A 20 -2.92 20.00 10.02
CA VAL A 20 -2.18 19.15 10.95
C VAL A 20 -1.60 17.93 10.23
N LEU A 21 -2.38 17.28 9.36
CA LEU A 21 -1.89 16.18 8.53
C LEU A 21 -0.76 16.64 7.61
N SER A 22 -0.87 17.82 6.98
CA SER A 22 0.18 18.40 6.15
C SER A 22 1.45 18.71 6.94
N ILE A 23 1.31 19.17 8.20
CA ILE A 23 2.45 19.46 9.09
C ILE A 23 3.09 18.17 9.59
N LEU A 24 2.29 17.14 9.89
CA LEU A 24 2.77 15.81 10.29
C LEU A 24 3.45 15.08 9.12
N LEU A 25 2.91 15.19 7.90
CA LEU A 25 3.49 14.66 6.67
C LEU A 25 4.74 15.45 6.19
N ARG A 26 4.94 16.70 6.65
CA ARG A 26 6.14 17.49 6.33
C ARG A 26 7.40 17.00 7.04
N LYS A 27 7.31 16.12 8.04
CA LYS A 27 8.48 15.44 8.59
C LYS A 27 8.71 14.11 7.87
N GLY A 28 9.49 14.19 6.80
CA GLY A 28 10.32 13.08 6.35
C GLY A 28 9.72 12.20 5.27
N LYS A 29 9.82 12.65 4.01
CA LYS A 29 10.43 11.86 2.92
C LYS A 29 10.58 12.77 1.70
N SER A 30 11.81 13.20 1.45
CA SER A 30 12.23 13.70 0.15
C SER A 30 12.14 12.51 -0.80
N TYR A 31 11.18 12.50 -1.72
CA TYR A 31 11.05 11.45 -2.73
C TYR A 31 12.05 11.74 -3.86
N GLU A 32 13.32 11.54 -3.55
CA GLU A 32 14.38 11.46 -4.55
C GLU A 32 14.41 10.00 -5.04
N THR A 33 13.84 9.73 -6.21
CA THR A 33 13.94 8.43 -6.88
C THR A 33 15.37 8.21 -7.37
N SER A 34 16.22 7.72 -6.46
CA SER A 34 17.38 6.89 -6.77
C SER A 34 16.88 5.45 -6.97
N PRO A 35 17.49 4.61 -7.84
CA PRO A 35 17.23 3.18 -7.84
C PRO A 35 17.72 2.61 -6.50
N GLN A 36 16.85 2.59 -5.50
CA GLN A 36 17.10 1.96 -4.23
C GLN A 36 16.76 0.48 -4.42
N GLU A 37 17.77 -0.36 -4.58
CA GLU A 37 17.65 -1.75 -4.15
C GLU A 37 17.53 -1.71 -2.63
N ASP A 38 16.31 -1.66 -2.14
CA ASP A 38 16.05 -1.91 -0.73
C ASP A 38 16.51 -3.35 -0.43
N ASP A 39 17.47 -3.48 0.50
CA ASP A 39 18.04 -4.78 0.86
C ASP A 39 17.09 -5.51 1.81
N TYR A 40 16.12 -6.24 1.25
CA TYR A 40 15.18 -7.03 2.04
C TYR A 40 15.81 -8.35 2.50
N ASP A 41 15.31 -8.91 3.60
CA ASP A 41 15.73 -10.22 4.08
C ASP A 41 14.99 -11.37 3.36
N GLN A 42 15.66 -12.50 3.25
CA GLN A 42 15.04 -13.75 2.80
C GLN A 42 14.06 -14.25 3.87
N ALA A 43 12.77 -14.24 3.55
CA ALA A 43 11.71 -14.59 4.49
C ALA A 43 10.48 -15.15 3.75
N TRP A 44 9.40 -15.41 4.49
CA TRP A 44 8.09 -15.68 3.88
C TRP A 44 7.45 -14.36 3.47
N TRP A 45 7.00 -14.27 2.22
CA TRP A 45 6.30 -13.12 1.66
C TRP A 45 5.04 -13.57 0.93
N VAL A 46 4.08 -12.67 0.78
CA VAL A 46 2.91 -12.84 -0.09
C VAL A 46 3.10 -11.92 -1.29
N THR A 47 3.17 -12.48 -2.48
CA THR A 47 3.14 -11.75 -3.74
C THR A 47 1.70 -11.65 -4.21
N VAL A 48 1.23 -10.45 -4.51
CA VAL A 48 -0.10 -10.19 -5.06
C VAL A 48 0.04 -9.42 -6.36
N THR A 49 -0.42 -10.01 -7.46
CA THR A 49 -0.38 -9.44 -8.79
C THR A 49 -1.79 -9.03 -9.20
N THR A 50 -1.93 -7.83 -9.76
CA THR A 50 -3.18 -7.28 -10.25
C THR A 50 -3.04 -6.96 -11.75
N GLN A 51 -4.10 -7.13 -12.56
CA GLN A 51 -4.03 -6.77 -13.99
C GLN A 51 -4.46 -5.33 -14.28
N GLN A 52 -5.42 -4.79 -13.52
CA GLN A 52 -5.77 -3.37 -13.61
C GLN A 52 -5.96 -2.80 -12.19
N PRO A 53 -5.11 -1.85 -11.76
CA PRO A 53 -3.85 -1.45 -12.42
C PRO A 53 -2.84 -2.64 -12.48
N ASN A 54 -1.90 -2.65 -13.44
CA ASN A 54 -0.98 -3.79 -13.61
C ASN A 54 0.24 -3.66 -12.68
N TYR A 55 0.17 -4.27 -11.51
CA TYR A 55 1.17 -4.16 -10.44
C TYR A 55 1.41 -5.51 -9.77
N GLU A 56 2.60 -5.65 -9.18
CA GLU A 56 2.94 -6.72 -8.25
C GLU A 56 3.31 -6.11 -6.90
N TYR A 57 2.66 -6.57 -5.84
CA TYR A 57 2.85 -6.14 -4.46
C TYR A 57 3.41 -7.28 -3.63
N LEU A 58 4.47 -7.05 -2.85
CA LEU A 58 5.00 -8.05 -1.91
C LEU A 58 4.75 -7.59 -0.47
N PHE A 59 4.02 -8.42 0.29
CA PHE A 59 3.69 -8.18 1.69
C PHE A 59 4.51 -9.11 2.58
N GLY A 60 5.03 -8.59 3.69
CA GLY A 60 5.90 -9.32 4.62
C GLY A 60 6.95 -8.40 5.27
N PRO A 61 8.02 -8.99 5.85
CA PRO A 61 8.27 -10.42 5.99
C PRO A 61 7.37 -11.07 7.06
N PHE A 62 6.98 -12.33 6.85
CA PHE A 62 6.24 -13.16 7.82
C PHE A 62 7.16 -14.15 8.53
N LYS A 63 6.78 -14.53 9.76
CA LYS A 63 7.56 -15.47 10.58
C LYS A 63 7.55 -16.89 10.01
N ASP A 64 6.43 -17.29 9.40
CA ASP A 64 6.19 -18.62 8.87
C ASP A 64 5.19 -18.58 7.70
N LYS A 65 5.13 -19.68 6.94
CA LYS A 65 4.22 -19.83 5.79
C LYS A 65 2.75 -19.70 6.18
N LYS A 66 2.37 -20.16 7.38
CA LYS A 66 0.99 -20.18 7.83
C LYS A 66 0.48 -18.77 8.10
N GLU A 67 1.31 -17.92 8.72
CA GLU A 67 1.01 -16.50 8.92
C GLU A 67 0.82 -15.77 7.59
N ALA A 68 1.65 -16.08 6.59
CA ALA A 68 1.48 -15.53 5.24
C ALA A 68 0.14 -15.97 4.60
N GLU A 69 -0.18 -17.26 4.69
CA GLU A 69 -1.45 -17.83 4.18
C GLU A 69 -2.69 -17.24 4.87
N GLU A 70 -2.63 -17.03 6.19
CA GLU A 70 -3.73 -16.45 6.98
C GLU A 70 -4.05 -15.00 6.54
N ASN A 71 -3.03 -14.21 6.20
CA ASN A 71 -3.18 -12.82 5.77
C ASN A 71 -3.57 -12.67 4.28
N LEU A 72 -3.34 -13.70 3.46
CA LEU A 72 -3.56 -13.65 2.00
C LEU A 72 -4.98 -13.23 1.62
N SER A 73 -5.99 -13.74 2.33
CA SER A 73 -7.39 -13.40 2.07
C SER A 73 -7.72 -11.93 2.34
N GLY A 74 -7.04 -11.30 3.30
CA GLY A 74 -7.19 -9.87 3.60
C GLY A 74 -6.68 -9.01 2.45
N TYR A 75 -5.48 -9.29 1.94
CA TYR A 75 -4.89 -8.52 0.83
C TYR A 75 -5.72 -8.59 -0.45
N ILE A 76 -6.22 -9.78 -0.80
CA ILE A 76 -7.10 -9.93 -1.97
C ILE A 76 -8.37 -9.11 -1.78
N LYS A 77 -8.99 -9.18 -0.60
CA LYS A 77 -10.23 -8.45 -0.31
C LYS A 77 -10.01 -6.94 -0.39
N ASP A 78 -8.96 -6.43 0.23
CA ASP A 78 -8.68 -4.99 0.25
C ASP A 78 -8.42 -4.46 -1.17
N LEU A 79 -7.61 -5.17 -1.97
CA LEU A 79 -7.36 -4.80 -3.37
C LEU A 79 -8.63 -4.90 -4.24
N ALA A 80 -9.47 -5.91 -4.02
CA ALA A 80 -10.74 -6.03 -4.72
C ALA A 80 -11.71 -4.88 -4.37
N ASP A 81 -11.77 -4.49 -3.10
CA ASP A 81 -12.59 -3.38 -2.62
C ASP A 81 -12.09 -2.02 -3.16
N GLU A 82 -10.79 -1.91 -3.45
CA GLU A 82 -10.18 -0.76 -4.15
C GLU A 82 -10.41 -0.77 -5.67
N GLY A 83 -11.03 -1.82 -6.21
CA GLY A 83 -11.36 -1.95 -7.62
C GLY A 83 -10.29 -2.61 -8.49
N ALA A 84 -9.30 -3.27 -7.89
CA ALA A 84 -8.34 -4.08 -8.64
C ALA A 84 -9.02 -5.33 -9.21
N ILE A 85 -8.64 -5.70 -10.45
CA ILE A 85 -9.20 -6.87 -11.13
C ILE A 85 -8.15 -7.94 -11.43
N GLN A 86 -8.63 -9.18 -11.54
CA GLN A 86 -7.81 -10.37 -11.83
C GLN A 86 -6.60 -10.45 -10.89
N ILE A 87 -6.91 -10.49 -9.59
CA ILE A 87 -5.94 -10.54 -8.50
C ILE A 87 -5.48 -11.98 -8.33
N GLU A 88 -4.17 -12.20 -8.42
CA GLU A 88 -3.51 -13.47 -8.14
C GLU A 88 -2.61 -13.29 -6.92
N ALA A 89 -2.64 -14.22 -5.97
CA ALA A 89 -1.81 -14.15 -4.78
C ALA A 89 -1.10 -15.48 -4.51
N GLU A 90 0.18 -15.41 -4.17
CA GLU A 90 1.03 -16.57 -3.88
C GLU A 90 1.90 -16.29 -2.65
N VAL A 91 2.17 -17.33 -1.86
CA VAL A 91 3.13 -17.29 -0.76
C VAL A 91 4.47 -17.82 -1.23
N CYS A 92 5.53 -17.00 -1.18
CA CYS A 92 6.90 -17.42 -1.52
C CYS A 92 7.86 -17.31 -0.33
N TRP A 93 8.89 -18.17 -0.32
CA TRP A 93 10.11 -17.95 0.46
C TRP A 93 11.13 -17.27 -0.45
N CYS A 94 11.26 -15.97 -0.34
CA CYS A 94 11.93 -15.12 -1.34
C CYS A 94 12.59 -13.91 -0.67
N LYS A 95 13.50 -13.27 -1.41
CA LYS A 95 14.11 -11.98 -1.05
C LYS A 95 13.65 -10.95 -2.08
N PRO A 96 12.71 -10.05 -1.73
CA PRO A 96 12.24 -9.02 -2.63
C PRO A 96 13.40 -8.12 -3.08
N GLN A 97 13.33 -7.64 -4.33
CA GLN A 97 14.14 -6.51 -4.78
C GLN A 97 13.37 -5.18 -4.62
N ALA A 98 12.04 -5.27 -4.64
CA ALA A 98 11.11 -4.19 -4.39
C ALA A 98 9.79 -4.79 -3.88
N ILE A 99 9.09 -4.05 -3.02
CA ILE A 99 7.77 -4.46 -2.48
C ILE A 99 6.58 -3.97 -3.31
N THR A 100 6.83 -3.12 -4.30
CA THR A 100 5.82 -2.66 -5.27
C THR A 100 6.51 -2.51 -6.61
N ARG A 101 5.99 -3.20 -7.62
CA ARG A 101 6.52 -3.19 -8.98
C ARG A 101 5.40 -2.85 -9.97
N ASP A 102 5.65 -1.84 -10.80
CA ASP A 102 4.77 -1.52 -11.93
C ASP A 102 5.11 -2.45 -13.11
N LEU A 103 4.22 -3.40 -13.37
CA LEU A 103 4.46 -4.42 -14.41
C LEU A 103 4.24 -3.88 -15.83
N ARG A 104 3.69 -2.66 -15.98
CA ARG A 104 3.56 -2.01 -17.31
C ARG A 104 4.91 -1.65 -17.91
N GLN A 105 5.95 -1.51 -17.08
CA GLN A 105 7.29 -1.13 -17.51
C GLN A 105 8.12 -2.33 -17.99
N ILE A 106 7.58 -3.55 -17.94
CA ILE A 106 8.30 -4.80 -18.28
C ILE A 106 8.06 -5.23 -19.74
N SER A 107 7.22 -4.52 -20.50
CA SER A 107 7.10 -4.73 -21.95
C SER A 107 8.29 -4.10 -22.70
N ALA A 108 9.39 -4.85 -22.80
CA ALA A 108 10.45 -4.63 -23.77
C ALA A 108 10.26 -5.55 -24.99
#